data_AF-E1ZPA8-F1
#
_entry.id   AF-E1ZPA8-F1
#
_cell.length_a   1.000
_cell.length_b   1.000
_cell.length_c   1.000
_cell.angle_alpha   90.00
_cell.angle_beta   90.00
_cell.angle_gamma   90.00
#
_symmetry.space_group_name_H-M   'P 1'
#
loop_
_entity.id
_entity.type
_entity.pdbx_description
1 polymer ?
#
loop_
_entity_poly.entity_id
_entity_poly.type
_entity_poly.pdbx_seq_one_letter_code
_entity_poly.pdbx_strand_id
1 'polypeptide(L)'
;MAGAGQDPYEVLGIPSNADYNAIQRAYKKRVSEVKGRDEAALQQIEAAHSAIMMAQLTSRLKGNVSVEKDVLYADRAKYFPWRPRLWMAAYDILLYSALAQALMLAWALLSPLTAGTQPVIWSAIAGAVGNIIKQNRLYPVPKGGPDSPPDEKKQGGKNIMRGFLLAFMATFSGCLLFYTLPDAIAASMGRVMPAAFYEGQALQTMLLAIGSCILNWLFTAFTR
;
A
#
# COMPACT_ATOMS: atom_id res chain seq x y z
N MET A 1 52.43 12.90 17.13
CA MET A 1 51.49 12.85 18.27
C MET A 1 50.42 13.91 18.02
N ALA A 2 49.21 13.50 17.64
CA ALA A 2 48.09 14.42 17.38
C ALA A 2 47.18 14.44 18.62
N GLY A 3 46.86 15.64 19.10
CA GLY A 3 46.30 15.91 20.42
C GLY A 3 45.02 15.12 20.74
N ALA A 4 45.12 14.27 21.75
CA ALA A 4 43.98 13.76 22.48
C ALA A 4 43.36 14.90 23.30
N GLY A 5 42.06 15.16 23.14
CA GLY A 5 41.29 15.81 24.22
C GLY A 5 40.10 16.70 23.86
N GLN A 6 39.94 17.19 22.62
CA GLN A 6 38.80 18.06 22.29
C GLN A 6 37.72 17.33 21.53
N ASP A 7 36.47 17.46 21.98
CA ASP A 7 35.31 16.93 21.29
C ASP A 7 35.15 17.65 19.93
N PRO A 8 35.09 16.94 18.79
CA PRO A 8 34.92 17.56 17.48
C PRO A 8 33.66 18.45 17.37
N TYR A 9 32.63 18.22 18.20
CA TYR A 9 31.46 19.09 18.29
C TYR A 9 31.77 20.43 18.96
N GLU A 10 32.66 20.44 19.95
CA GLU A 10 33.12 21.66 20.63
C GLU A 10 34.02 22.52 19.72
N VAL A 11 34.89 21.89 18.91
CA VAL A 11 35.74 22.58 17.91
C VAL A 11 34.88 23.35 16.90
N LEU A 12 33.75 22.77 16.49
CA LEU A 12 32.79 23.44 15.61
C LEU A 12 31.80 24.35 16.35
N GLY A 13 31.75 24.30 17.69
CA GLY A 13 30.87 25.12 18.53
C GLY A 13 29.39 24.76 18.38
N ILE A 14 29.08 23.47 18.20
CA ILE A 14 27.74 22.95 17.97
C ILE A 14 27.39 21.86 18.99
N PRO A 15 26.10 21.67 19.34
CA PRO A 15 25.72 20.56 20.20
C PRO A 15 25.85 19.21 19.48
N SER A 16 26.07 18.14 20.24
CA SER A 16 26.27 16.77 19.70
C SER A 16 25.05 16.20 18.96
N ASN A 17 23.87 16.78 19.16
CA ASN A 17 22.62 16.43 18.49
C ASN A 17 22.31 17.31 17.26
N ALA A 18 23.25 18.13 16.79
CA ALA A 18 23.02 19.06 15.69
C ALA A 18 22.75 18.33 14.36
N ASP A 19 21.77 18.83 13.61
CA ASP A 19 21.46 18.35 12.26
C ASP A 19 22.61 18.62 11.28
N TYR A 20 22.66 17.82 10.21
CA TYR A 20 23.65 17.94 9.13
C TYR A 20 23.79 19.37 8.58
N ASN A 21 22.67 20.08 8.42
CA ASN A 21 22.65 21.46 7.94
C ASN A 21 23.31 22.44 8.92
N ALA A 22 23.17 22.21 10.23
CA ALA A 22 23.82 23.02 11.26
C ALA A 22 25.33 22.77 11.28
N ILE A 23 25.76 21.50 11.16
CA ILE A 23 27.18 21.11 11.06
C ILE A 23 27.85 21.78 9.85
N GLN A 24 27.22 21.74 8.68
CA GLN A 24 27.75 22.36 7.45
C GLN A 24 27.86 23.89 7.55
N ARG A 25 26.88 24.55 8.18
CA ARG A 25 26.92 26.01 8.39
C ARG A 25 28.03 26.40 9.35
N ALA A 26 28.19 25.68 10.45
CA ALA A 26 29.25 25.93 11.44
C ALA A 26 30.64 25.73 10.84
N TYR A 27 30.85 24.64 10.09
CA TYR A 27 32.09 24.38 9.36
C TYR A 27 32.45 25.54 8.41
N LYS A 28 31.54 25.93 7.52
CA LYS A 28 31.79 27.02 6.56
C LYS A 28 32.13 28.35 7.25
N LYS A 29 31.44 28.66 8.35
CA LYS A 29 31.71 29.86 9.16
C LYS A 29 33.12 29.81 9.75
N ARG A 30 33.48 28.72 10.44
CA ARG A 30 34.80 28.57 11.07
C ARG A 30 35.96 28.58 10.07
N VAL A 31 35.80 27.91 8.93
CA VAL A 31 36.80 27.94 7.86
C VAL A 31 36.98 29.37 7.34
N SER A 32 35.90 30.14 7.16
CA SER A 32 36.01 31.53 6.69
C SER A 32 36.72 32.48 7.67
N GLU A 33 36.64 32.21 8.98
CA GLU A 33 37.28 33.01 10.03
C GLU A 33 38.81 32.79 10.09
N VAL A 34 39.25 31.58 9.75
CA VAL A 34 40.64 31.12 9.90
C VAL A 34 41.44 31.14 8.59
N LYS A 35 40.73 31.13 7.45
CA LYS A 35 41.35 31.10 6.12
C LYS A 35 42.31 32.29 5.91
N GLY A 36 43.58 31.99 5.71
CA GLY A 36 44.64 32.96 5.45
C GLY A 36 45.29 33.58 6.69
N ARG A 37 44.94 33.11 7.91
CA ARG A 37 45.55 33.57 9.17
C ARG A 37 46.36 32.46 9.85
N ASP A 38 45.76 31.28 10.03
CA ASP A 38 46.37 30.15 10.73
C ASP A 38 46.11 28.81 10.04
N GLU A 39 47.14 28.21 9.44
CA GLU A 39 47.03 26.91 8.77
C GLU A 39 46.79 25.76 9.77
N ALA A 40 47.37 25.85 10.97
CA ALA A 40 47.21 24.82 12.00
C ALA A 40 45.77 24.74 12.54
N ALA A 41 45.09 25.88 12.70
CA ALA A 41 43.69 25.94 13.13
C ALA A 41 42.73 25.44 12.03
N LEU A 42 43.08 25.67 10.76
CA LEU A 42 42.31 25.17 9.62
C LEU A 42 42.33 23.63 9.57
N GLN A 43 43.49 23.02 9.76
CA GLN A 43 43.63 21.55 9.81
C GLN A 43 42.82 20.93 10.96
N GLN A 44 42.73 21.59 12.12
CA GLN A 44 41.92 21.12 13.24
C GLN A 44 40.42 21.14 12.93
N ILE A 45 39.93 22.19 12.27
CA ILE A 45 38.53 22.31 11.85
C ILE A 45 38.15 21.24 10.82
N GLU A 46 39.03 20.99 9.85
CA GLU A 46 38.83 19.95 8.83
C GLU A 46 38.86 18.54 9.43
N ALA A 47 39.77 18.29 10.38
CA ALA A 47 39.83 17.02 11.11
C ALA A 47 38.56 16.78 11.96
N ALA A 48 38.06 17.81 12.65
CA ALA A 48 36.83 17.73 13.44
C ALA A 48 35.59 17.46 12.57
N HIS A 49 35.47 18.15 11.44
CA HIS A 49 34.39 17.90 10.47
C HIS A 49 34.44 16.48 9.91
N SER A 50 35.63 16.02 9.51
CA SER A 50 35.84 14.66 8.99
C SER A 50 35.50 13.59 10.03
N ALA A 51 35.87 13.80 11.30
CA ALA A 51 35.55 12.88 12.40
C ALA A 51 34.02 12.75 12.61
N ILE A 52 33.28 13.86 12.61
CA ILE A 52 31.81 13.85 12.74
C ILE A 52 31.17 13.12 11.56
N MET A 53 31.61 13.41 10.33
CA MET A 53 31.07 12.76 9.13
C MET A 53 31.32 11.25 9.15
N MET A 54 32.51 10.81 9.55
CA MET A 54 32.85 9.39 9.65
C MET A 54 32.09 8.68 10.78
N ALA A 55 31.84 9.35 11.91
CA ALA A 55 31.02 8.82 12.99
C ALA A 55 29.55 8.65 12.56
N GLN A 56 29.00 9.62 11.83
CA GLN A 56 27.65 9.51 11.25
C GLN A 56 27.57 8.41 10.20
N LEU A 57 28.57 8.29 9.32
CA LEU A 57 28.63 7.23 8.32
C LEU A 57 28.70 5.84 8.97
N THR A 58 29.55 5.68 9.99
CA THR A 58 29.68 4.42 10.73
C THR A 58 28.38 4.06 11.45
N SER A 59 27.68 5.05 12.00
CA SER A 59 26.37 4.85 12.64
C SER A 59 25.28 4.43 11.65
N ARG A 60 25.32 4.96 10.42
CA ARG A 60 24.43 4.54 9.32
C ARG A 60 24.74 3.11 8.86
N LEU A 61 26.02 2.77 8.71
CA LEU A 61 26.46 1.41 8.36
C LEU A 61 26.07 0.37 9.41
N LYS A 62 26.09 0.73 10.69
CA LYS A 62 25.66 -0.12 11.81
C LYS A 62 24.14 -0.26 11.94
N GLY A 63 23.35 0.46 11.13
CA GLY A 63 21.88 0.39 11.16
C GLY A 63 21.22 1.13 12.33
N ASN A 64 21.96 1.99 13.05
CA ASN A 64 21.42 2.75 14.21
C ASN A 64 20.57 3.97 13.81
N VAL A 65 20.33 4.19 12.52
CA VAL A 65 19.53 5.32 12.03
C VAL A 65 18.18 4.79 11.57
N SER A 66 17.08 5.30 12.16
CA SER A 66 15.74 4.98 11.69
C SER A 66 15.51 5.61 10.32
N VAL A 67 15.57 4.80 9.27
CA VAL A 67 15.26 5.22 7.91
C VAL A 67 13.87 4.70 7.54
N GLU A 68 13.14 5.47 6.73
CA GLU A 68 11.86 5.02 6.19
C GLU A 68 12.03 3.71 5.40
N LYS A 69 11.09 2.77 5.58
CA LYS A 69 11.20 1.40 5.04
C LYS A 69 11.38 1.36 3.52
N ASP A 70 10.81 2.33 2.81
CA ASP A 70 10.91 2.44 1.36
C ASP A 70 12.34 2.80 0.90
N VAL A 71 13.09 3.54 1.71
CA VAL A 71 14.50 3.86 1.47
C VAL A 71 15.40 2.71 1.94
N LEU A 72 15.09 2.09 3.08
CA LEU A 72 15.82 0.93 3.61
C LEU A 72 15.83 -0.26 2.64
N TYR A 73 14.76 -0.43 1.87
CA TYR A 73 14.60 -1.54 0.92
C TYR A 73 14.56 -1.09 -0.54
N ALA A 74 15.12 0.09 -0.85
CA ALA A 74 15.16 0.60 -2.23
C ALA A 74 15.91 -0.35 -3.19
N ASP A 75 16.90 -1.08 -2.68
CA ASP A 75 17.70 -2.04 -3.45
C ASP A 75 16.97 -3.37 -3.74
N ARG A 76 15.81 -3.62 -3.11
CA ARG A 76 15.01 -4.81 -3.46
C ARG A 76 14.35 -4.58 -4.81
N ALA A 77 14.94 -5.16 -5.85
CA ALA A 77 14.37 -5.18 -7.19
C ALA A 77 12.93 -5.71 -7.15
N LYS A 78 11.98 -4.94 -7.70
CA LYS A 78 10.60 -5.39 -7.87
C LYS A 78 10.56 -6.36 -9.06
N TYR A 79 10.58 -7.66 -8.79
CA TYR A 79 10.51 -8.70 -9.83
C TYR A 79 9.24 -8.60 -10.71
N PHE A 80 8.13 -8.16 -10.12
CA PHE A 80 6.87 -7.94 -10.83
C PHE A 80 6.47 -6.46 -10.80
N PRO A 81 6.40 -5.78 -11.97
CA PRO A 81 6.02 -4.37 -12.04
C PRO A 81 4.55 -4.14 -11.67
N TRP A 82 3.70 -5.14 -11.94
CA TRP A 82 2.30 -5.15 -11.53
C TRP A 82 2.11 -6.17 -10.39
N ARG A 83 1.76 -5.68 -9.20
CA ARG A 83 1.37 -6.50 -8.05
C ARG A 83 0.19 -5.85 -7.34
N PRO A 84 -0.81 -6.62 -6.87
CA PRO A 84 -1.84 -6.09 -5.99
C PRO A 84 -1.17 -5.46 -4.77
N ARG A 85 -1.53 -4.22 -4.44
CA ARG A 85 -1.06 -3.58 -3.21
C ARG A 85 -2.11 -3.75 -2.14
N LEU A 86 -1.70 -4.32 -1.02
CA LEU A 86 -2.57 -4.42 0.14
C LEU A 86 -2.72 -3.03 0.78
N TRP A 87 -3.96 -2.62 1.00
CA TRP A 87 -4.32 -1.39 1.67
C TRP A 87 -5.63 -1.59 2.42
N MET A 88 -5.60 -1.38 3.74
CA MET A 88 -6.78 -1.54 4.59
C MET A 88 -7.74 -0.38 4.37
N ALA A 89 -8.99 -0.69 4.03
CA ALA A 89 -10.04 0.29 3.84
C ALA A 89 -10.40 1.00 5.16
N ALA A 90 -10.89 2.24 5.03
CA ALA A 90 -11.43 2.98 6.16
C ALA A 90 -12.61 2.23 6.81
N TYR A 91 -12.76 2.39 8.13
CA TYR A 91 -13.73 1.64 8.93
C TYR A 91 -15.16 1.73 8.39
N ASP A 92 -15.58 2.91 7.96
CA ASP A 92 -16.89 3.16 7.39
C ASP A 92 -17.13 2.39 6.07
N ILE A 93 -16.18 2.43 5.13
CA ILE A 93 -16.27 1.65 3.88
C ILE A 93 -16.28 0.15 4.18
N LEU A 94 -15.45 -0.30 5.12
CA LEU A 94 -15.37 -1.69 5.51
C LEU A 94 -16.68 -2.17 6.14
N LEU A 95 -17.29 -1.36 7.01
CA LEU A 95 -18.56 -1.67 7.65
C LEU A 95 -19.71 -1.70 6.63
N TYR A 96 -19.85 -0.68 5.79
CA TYR A 96 -20.92 -0.64 4.79
C TYR A 96 -20.80 -1.76 3.76
N SER A 97 -19.59 -2.07 3.32
CA SER A 97 -19.37 -3.20 2.41
C SER A 97 -19.65 -4.54 3.10
N ALA A 98 -19.22 -4.74 4.36
CA ALA A 98 -19.53 -5.94 5.12
C ALA A 98 -21.03 -6.16 5.27
N LEU A 99 -21.77 -5.10 5.65
CA LEU A 99 -23.23 -5.15 5.79
C LEU A 99 -23.91 -5.47 4.45
N ALA A 100 -23.51 -4.82 3.37
CA ALA A 100 -24.08 -5.07 2.04
C ALA A 100 -23.84 -6.53 1.60
N GLN A 101 -22.62 -7.06 1.78
CA GLN A 101 -22.30 -8.44 1.42
C GLN A 101 -22.99 -9.46 2.34
N ALA A 102 -23.13 -9.16 3.63
CA ALA A 102 -23.86 -10.01 4.57
C ALA A 102 -25.36 -10.10 4.23
N LEU A 103 -25.98 -9.00 3.80
CA LEU A 103 -27.38 -8.99 3.36
C LEU A 103 -27.59 -9.83 2.10
N MET A 104 -26.69 -9.70 1.10
CA MET A 104 -26.77 -10.52 -0.12
C MET A 104 -26.54 -12.00 0.18
N LEU A 105 -25.59 -12.30 1.06
CA LEU A 105 -25.34 -13.66 1.51
C LEU A 105 -26.55 -14.24 2.26
N ALA A 106 -27.15 -13.49 3.18
CA ALA A 106 -28.34 -13.91 3.91
C ALA A 106 -29.51 -14.19 2.95
N TRP A 107 -29.72 -13.35 1.94
CA TRP A 107 -30.75 -13.58 0.93
C TRP A 107 -30.52 -14.88 0.15
N ALA A 108 -29.28 -15.15 -0.27
CA ALA A 108 -28.94 -16.39 -0.97
C ALA A 108 -29.13 -17.64 -0.10
N LEU A 109 -28.83 -17.57 1.19
CA LEU A 109 -28.94 -18.70 2.11
C LEU A 109 -30.38 -18.96 2.56
N LEU A 110 -31.17 -17.91 2.80
CA LEU A 110 -32.54 -18.02 3.31
C LEU A 110 -33.55 -18.29 2.19
N SER A 111 -33.24 -17.93 0.94
CA SER A 111 -34.19 -18.04 -0.18
C SER A 111 -33.51 -18.47 -1.48
N PRO A 112 -32.77 -19.59 -1.48
CA PRO A 112 -31.93 -19.99 -2.60
C PRO A 112 -32.70 -20.27 -3.90
N LEU A 113 -33.90 -20.84 -3.78
CA LEU A 113 -34.74 -21.23 -4.93
C LEU A 113 -35.35 -20.02 -5.64
N THR A 114 -35.66 -18.95 -4.91
CA THR A 114 -36.27 -17.74 -5.47
C THR A 114 -35.26 -16.67 -5.82
N ALA A 115 -34.13 -16.62 -5.12
CA ALA A 115 -33.09 -15.62 -5.34
C ALA A 115 -32.29 -15.87 -6.64
N GLY A 116 -32.09 -17.14 -7.03
CA GLY A 116 -31.30 -17.49 -8.21
C GLY A 116 -29.92 -16.80 -8.20
N THR A 117 -29.49 -16.24 -9.33
CA THR A 117 -28.18 -15.53 -9.40
C THR A 117 -28.24 -14.06 -8.97
N GLN A 118 -29.40 -13.56 -8.53
CA GLN A 118 -29.57 -12.14 -8.17
C GLN A 118 -28.63 -11.68 -7.04
N PRO A 119 -28.42 -12.44 -5.94
CA PRO A 119 -27.51 -12.03 -4.88
C PRO A 119 -26.06 -11.84 -5.35
N VAL A 120 -25.62 -12.62 -6.34
CA VAL A 120 -24.28 -12.49 -6.94
C VAL A 120 -24.15 -11.18 -7.71
N ILE A 121 -25.18 -10.83 -8.49
CA ILE A 121 -25.22 -9.58 -9.27
C ILE A 121 -25.21 -8.37 -8.34
N TRP A 122 -26.06 -8.38 -7.31
CA TRP A 122 -26.14 -7.28 -6.34
C TRP A 122 -24.89 -7.20 -5.46
N SER A 123 -24.27 -8.33 -5.12
CA SER A 123 -22.96 -8.41 -4.46
C SER A 123 -21.87 -7.71 -5.29
N ALA A 124 -21.83 -7.96 -6.60
CA ALA A 124 -20.88 -7.34 -7.52
C ALA A 124 -21.10 -5.82 -7.64
N ILE A 125 -22.35 -5.37 -7.72
CA ILE A 125 -22.69 -3.93 -7.74
C ILE A 125 -22.27 -3.26 -6.44
N ALA A 126 -22.61 -3.86 -5.28
CA ALA A 126 -22.20 -3.33 -3.98
C ALA A 126 -20.67 -3.26 -3.83
N GLY A 127 -19.96 -4.29 -4.30
CA GLY A 127 -18.50 -4.29 -4.35
C GLY A 127 -17.93 -3.22 -5.28
N ALA A 128 -18.54 -2.98 -6.44
CA ALA A 128 -18.14 -1.92 -7.37
C ALA A 128 -18.30 -0.55 -6.74
N VAL A 129 -19.46 -0.24 -6.15
CA VAL A 129 -19.71 1.03 -5.47
C VAL A 129 -18.72 1.24 -4.33
N GLY A 130 -18.53 0.23 -3.46
CA GLY A 130 -17.57 0.29 -2.37
C GLY A 130 -16.13 0.55 -2.86
N ASN A 131 -15.71 -0.13 -3.92
CA ASN A 131 -14.40 0.08 -4.52
C ASN A 131 -14.26 1.44 -5.21
N ILE A 132 -15.30 1.98 -5.86
CA ILE A 132 -15.26 3.32 -6.47
C ILE A 132 -15.12 4.40 -5.38
N ILE A 133 -15.92 4.32 -4.31
CA ILE A 133 -15.83 5.25 -3.18
C ILE A 133 -14.42 5.18 -2.57
N LYS A 134 -13.88 3.97 -2.39
CA LYS A 134 -12.51 3.77 -1.92
C LYS A 134 -11.46 4.39 -2.86
N GLN A 135 -11.57 4.16 -4.17
CA GLN A 135 -10.63 4.73 -5.14
C GLN A 135 -10.68 6.26 -5.17
N ASN A 136 -11.88 6.86 -5.02
CA ASN A 136 -12.03 8.31 -4.91
C ASN A 136 -11.44 8.88 -3.62
N ARG A 137 -11.34 8.11 -2.53
CA ARG A 137 -10.61 8.54 -1.32
C ARG A 137 -9.10 8.44 -1.47
N LEU A 138 -8.62 7.41 -2.16
CA LEU A 138 -7.18 7.20 -2.41
C LEU A 138 -6.60 8.16 -3.44
N TYR A 139 -7.42 8.51 -4.43
CA TYR A 139 -7.05 9.39 -5.53
C TYR A 139 -8.19 10.41 -5.71
N PRO A 140 -8.24 11.48 -4.90
CA PRO A 140 -9.31 12.46 -4.98
C PRO A 140 -9.43 13.03 -6.38
N VAL A 141 -10.66 13.11 -6.88
CA VAL A 141 -10.94 13.79 -8.15
C VAL A 141 -10.69 15.28 -7.93
N PRO A 142 -9.83 15.92 -8.73
CA PRO A 142 -9.60 17.35 -8.63
C PRO A 142 -10.93 18.09 -8.76
N LYS A 143 -11.19 19.08 -7.88
CA LYS A 143 -12.36 19.95 -7.99
C LYS A 143 -12.14 20.82 -9.22
N GLY A 144 -12.57 20.32 -10.38
CA GLY A 144 -12.24 20.88 -11.68
C GLY A 144 -12.61 22.34 -11.78
N GLY A 145 -11.59 23.18 -11.93
CA GLY A 145 -11.76 24.54 -12.45
C GLY A 145 -11.71 24.52 -13.98
N PRO A 146 -12.11 25.61 -14.66
CA PRO A 146 -11.97 25.74 -16.10
C PRO A 146 -10.54 25.43 -16.58
N ASP A 147 -9.53 25.81 -15.78
CA ASP A 147 -8.10 25.71 -16.09
C ASP A 147 -7.41 24.41 -15.63
N SER A 148 -8.15 23.41 -15.12
CA SER A 148 -7.52 22.15 -14.69
C SER A 148 -6.90 21.41 -15.89
N PRO A 149 -5.67 20.86 -15.75
CA PRO A 149 -5.00 20.06 -16.77
C PRO A 149 -5.90 18.94 -17.31
N PRO A 150 -5.78 18.56 -18.60
CA PRO A 150 -6.62 17.53 -19.21
C PRO A 150 -6.48 16.15 -18.53
N ASP A 151 -5.34 15.88 -17.90
CA ASP A 151 -5.10 14.64 -17.16
C ASP A 151 -5.86 14.56 -15.83
N GLU A 152 -6.08 15.71 -15.18
CA GLU A 152 -6.88 15.82 -13.95
C GLU A 152 -8.36 15.56 -14.22
N LYS A 153 -8.86 16.03 -15.37
CA LYS A 153 -10.26 15.81 -15.81
C LYS A 153 -10.56 14.31 -16.05
N LYS A 154 -9.55 13.50 -16.38
CA LYS A 154 -9.69 12.04 -16.58
C LYS A 154 -9.57 11.21 -15.29
N GLN A 155 -9.20 11.82 -14.16
CA GLN A 155 -8.92 11.09 -12.93
C GLN A 155 -10.17 10.36 -12.39
N GLY A 156 -11.34 10.99 -12.45
CA GLY A 156 -12.60 10.37 -12.04
C GLY A 156 -12.92 9.10 -12.83
N GLY A 157 -12.78 9.15 -14.16
CA GLY A 157 -12.97 7.98 -15.02
C GLY A 157 -11.98 6.85 -14.73
N LYS A 158 -10.71 7.17 -14.44
CA LYS A 158 -9.70 6.19 -14.03
C LYS A 158 -10.08 5.50 -12.72
N ASN A 159 -10.58 6.24 -11.73
CA ASN A 159 -11.01 5.68 -10.45
C ASN A 159 -12.22 4.75 -10.61
N ILE A 160 -13.18 5.16 -11.45
CA ILE A 160 -14.36 4.36 -11.77
C ILE A 160 -13.93 3.03 -12.42
N MET A 161 -13.07 3.10 -13.45
CA MET A 161 -12.57 1.91 -14.14
C MET A 161 -11.84 0.96 -13.18
N ARG A 162 -10.96 1.49 -12.32
CA ARG A 162 -10.26 0.69 -11.29
C ARG A 162 -11.24 0.04 -10.33
N GLY A 163 -12.24 0.79 -9.86
CA GLY A 163 -13.25 0.29 -8.92
C GLY A 163 -14.09 -0.85 -9.51
N PHE A 164 -14.56 -0.69 -10.75
CA PHE A 164 -15.29 -1.73 -11.47
C PHE A 164 -14.42 -2.95 -11.75
N LEU A 165 -13.18 -2.76 -12.22
CA LEU A 165 -12.27 -3.87 -12.49
C LEU A 165 -11.97 -4.69 -11.23
N LEU A 166 -11.79 -4.03 -10.08
CA LEU A 166 -11.60 -4.71 -8.80
C LEU A 166 -12.82 -5.54 -8.41
N ALA A 167 -14.03 -5.01 -8.56
CA ALA A 167 -15.26 -5.73 -8.24
C ALA A 167 -15.54 -6.89 -9.22
N PHE A 168 -15.24 -6.70 -10.50
CA PHE A 168 -15.31 -7.76 -11.51
C PHE A 168 -14.32 -8.89 -11.17
N MET A 169 -13.06 -8.56 -10.88
CA MET A 169 -12.05 -9.53 -10.47
C MET A 169 -12.42 -10.26 -9.18
N ALA A 170 -12.99 -9.54 -8.20
CA ALA A 170 -13.45 -10.13 -6.95
C ALA A 170 -14.59 -11.13 -7.19
N THR A 171 -15.59 -10.74 -7.97
CA THR A 171 -16.75 -11.59 -8.30
C THR A 171 -16.33 -12.79 -9.13
N PHE A 172 -15.51 -12.57 -10.16
CA PHE A 172 -14.96 -13.63 -11.01
C PHE A 172 -14.15 -14.64 -10.20
N SER A 173 -13.23 -14.15 -9.36
CA SER A 173 -12.42 -15.01 -8.49
C SER A 173 -13.30 -15.78 -7.50
N GLY A 174 -14.42 -15.18 -7.04
CA GLY A 174 -15.33 -15.81 -6.09
C GLY A 174 -16.07 -16.98 -6.74
N CYS A 175 -16.65 -16.75 -7.91
CA CYS A 175 -17.29 -17.79 -8.70
C CYS A 175 -16.30 -18.89 -9.10
N LEU A 176 -15.09 -18.51 -9.52
CA LEU A 176 -14.04 -19.45 -9.92
C LEU A 176 -13.64 -20.34 -8.75
N LEU A 177 -13.29 -19.78 -7.59
CA LEU A 177 -12.77 -20.55 -6.46
C LEU A 177 -13.80 -21.45 -5.78
N PHE A 178 -15.08 -21.04 -5.75
CA PHE A 178 -16.11 -21.75 -4.99
C PHE A 178 -16.96 -22.71 -5.82
N TYR A 179 -16.96 -22.57 -7.15
CA TYR A 179 -17.74 -23.44 -8.02
C TYR A 179 -16.88 -24.08 -9.11
N THR A 180 -16.26 -23.29 -9.99
CA THR A 180 -15.58 -23.82 -11.18
C THR A 180 -14.28 -24.57 -10.87
N LEU A 181 -13.49 -24.11 -9.90
CA LEU A 181 -12.19 -24.68 -9.58
C LEU A 181 -12.29 -26.05 -8.88
N PRO A 182 -13.19 -26.25 -7.87
CA PRO A 182 -13.45 -27.57 -7.33
C PRO A 182 -13.87 -28.59 -8.39
N ASP A 183 -14.74 -28.18 -9.31
CA ASP A 183 -15.22 -29.01 -10.43
C ASP A 183 -14.06 -29.38 -11.38
N ALA A 184 -13.26 -28.40 -11.79
CA ALA A 184 -12.09 -28.62 -12.64
C ALA A 184 -11.05 -29.55 -11.99
N ILE A 185 -10.83 -29.41 -10.67
CA ILE A 185 -9.93 -30.27 -9.92
C ILE A 185 -10.47 -31.70 -9.87
N ALA A 186 -11.77 -31.88 -9.58
CA ALA A 186 -12.40 -33.20 -9.57
C ALA A 186 -12.26 -33.88 -10.95
N ALA A 187 -12.56 -33.16 -12.03
CA ALA A 187 -12.44 -33.64 -13.39
C ALA A 187 -10.99 -34.03 -13.75
N SER A 188 -10.00 -33.24 -13.34
CA SER A 188 -8.58 -33.55 -13.57
C SER A 188 -8.10 -34.83 -12.87
N MET A 189 -8.77 -35.22 -11.78
CA MET A 189 -8.52 -36.46 -11.04
C MET A 189 -9.39 -37.64 -11.52
N GLY A 190 -10.15 -37.47 -12.61
CA GLY A 190 -11.10 -38.48 -13.09
C GLY A 190 -12.25 -38.76 -12.13
N ARG A 191 -12.58 -37.79 -11.25
CA ARG A 191 -13.68 -37.86 -10.29
C ARG A 191 -14.79 -36.92 -10.70
N VAL A 192 -16.01 -37.23 -10.28
CA VAL A 192 -17.19 -36.37 -10.48
C VAL A 192 -17.65 -35.88 -9.12
N MET A 193 -18.07 -34.62 -9.04
CA MET A 193 -18.64 -34.07 -7.81
C MET A 193 -20.00 -34.74 -7.51
N PRO A 194 -20.44 -34.76 -6.23
CA PRO A 194 -21.74 -35.34 -5.88
C PRO A 194 -22.88 -34.70 -6.69
N ALA A 195 -23.93 -35.45 -7.03
CA ALA A 195 -25.05 -34.97 -7.84
C ALA A 195 -25.67 -33.66 -7.33
N ALA A 196 -25.73 -33.49 -6.00
CA ALA A 196 -26.20 -32.26 -5.35
C ALA A 196 -25.45 -30.98 -5.80
N PHE A 197 -24.19 -31.11 -6.24
CA PHE A 197 -23.37 -30.01 -6.75
C PHE A 197 -23.87 -29.46 -8.10
N TYR A 198 -24.41 -30.33 -8.97
CA TYR A 198 -24.90 -29.95 -10.30
C TYR A 198 -26.42 -29.81 -10.37
N GLU A 199 -27.14 -30.70 -9.69
CA GLU A 199 -28.61 -30.77 -9.75
C GLU A 199 -29.29 -29.83 -8.75
N GLY A 200 -28.59 -29.47 -7.67
CA GLY A 200 -29.08 -28.56 -6.67
C GLY A 200 -28.95 -27.11 -7.11
N GLN A 201 -29.96 -26.59 -7.84
CA GLN A 201 -30.04 -25.15 -8.17
C GLN A 201 -29.80 -24.27 -6.92
N ALA A 202 -30.30 -24.71 -5.76
CA ALA A 202 -30.07 -24.06 -4.49
C ALA A 202 -28.59 -24.09 -4.05
N LEU A 203 -27.92 -25.24 -4.12
CA LEU A 203 -26.52 -25.39 -3.69
C LEU A 203 -25.58 -24.60 -4.58
N GLN A 204 -25.78 -24.65 -5.91
CA GLN A 204 -25.01 -23.87 -6.87
C GLN A 204 -25.12 -22.36 -6.57
N THR A 205 -26.34 -21.86 -6.38
CA THR A 205 -26.58 -20.45 -6.05
C THR A 205 -25.91 -20.05 -4.75
N MET A 206 -26.01 -20.88 -3.71
CA MET A 206 -25.36 -20.60 -2.42
C MET A 206 -23.84 -20.54 -2.56
N LEU A 207 -23.22 -21.50 -3.25
CA LEU A 207 -21.75 -21.54 -3.42
C LEU A 207 -21.24 -20.30 -4.18
N LEU A 208 -21.91 -19.92 -5.26
CA LEU A 208 -21.58 -18.72 -6.02
C LEU A 208 -21.74 -17.45 -5.18
N ALA A 209 -22.83 -17.34 -4.41
CA ALA A 209 -23.08 -16.19 -3.54
C ALA A 209 -22.10 -16.10 -2.37
N ILE A 210 -21.74 -17.22 -1.75
CA ILE A 210 -20.71 -17.29 -0.70
C ILE A 210 -19.38 -16.77 -1.28
N GLY A 211 -18.95 -17.32 -2.41
CA GLY A 211 -17.70 -16.93 -3.05
C GLY A 211 -17.68 -15.46 -3.46
N SER A 212 -18.74 -14.97 -4.12
CA SER A 212 -18.81 -13.58 -4.57
C SER A 212 -18.88 -12.61 -3.40
N CYS A 213 -19.67 -12.89 -2.36
CA CYS A 213 -19.83 -11.99 -1.22
C CYS A 213 -18.54 -11.88 -0.40
N ILE A 214 -17.88 -13.01 -0.13
CA ILE A 214 -16.61 -13.04 0.60
C ILE A 214 -15.53 -12.30 -0.18
N LEU A 215 -15.33 -12.62 -1.46
CA LEU A 215 -14.26 -11.98 -2.21
C LEU A 215 -14.53 -10.51 -2.51
N ASN A 216 -15.79 -10.10 -2.75
CA ASN A 216 -16.09 -8.68 -2.88
C ASN A 216 -15.76 -7.92 -1.59
N TRP A 217 -16.11 -8.47 -0.42
CA TRP A 217 -15.73 -7.86 0.86
C TRP A 217 -14.21 -7.81 1.03
N LEU A 218 -13.49 -8.90 0.77
CA LEU A 218 -12.02 -8.95 0.91
C LEU A 218 -11.31 -7.98 -0.04
N PHE A 219 -11.74 -7.89 -1.30
CA PHE A 219 -11.16 -6.96 -2.25
C PHE A 219 -11.47 -5.51 -1.84
N THR A 220 -12.68 -5.23 -1.39
CA THR A 220 -13.01 -3.90 -0.85
C THR A 220 -12.19 -3.58 0.40
N ALA A 221 -12.00 -4.53 1.30
CA ALA A 221 -11.28 -4.33 2.55
C ALA A 221 -9.76 -4.18 2.39
N PHE A 222 -9.14 -4.91 1.46
CA PHE A 222 -7.68 -5.07 1.45
C PHE A 222 -6.98 -4.72 0.15
N THR A 223 -7.66 -4.57 -0.99
CA THR A 223 -6.96 -4.33 -2.28
C THR A 223 -7.01 -2.87 -2.72
N ARG A 224 -5.96 -2.39 -3.38
CA ARG A 224 -5.89 -1.07 -4.02
C ARG A 224 -5.70 -1.17 -5.52
#